data_AF-A0A525WJT1-F1
#
_entry.id   AF-A0A525WJT1-F1
#
_cell.length_a   1.000
_cell.length_b   1.000
_cell.length_c   1.000
_cell.angle_alpha   90.00
_cell.angle_beta   90.00
_cell.angle_gamma   90.00
#
_symmetry.space_group_name_H-M   'P 1'
#
loop_
_entity.id
_entity.type
_entity.pdbx_description
1 polymer ?
#
loop_
_entity_poly.entity_id
_entity_poly.type
_entity_poly.pdbx_seq_one_letter_code
_entity_poly.pdbx_strand_id
1 'polypeptide(L)'
;MSNLWHTAHSRKVRWAGLSVLCLLSAAGCAQPVETIEMTSFDPSQDQAAIVGYYREAAMDLREKAAGYAESAVRYEHLFGPESDWVSGARKLSQYYAESAQELERLAEAHAKVAQPDLQKRQ
;
A
#
# COMPACT_ATOMS: atom_id res chain seq x y z
N MET A 1 50.59 -41.22 17.23
CA MET A 1 50.65 -40.73 15.84
C MET A 1 49.23 -40.65 15.34
N SER A 2 48.63 -39.48 15.52
CA SER A 2 47.19 -39.23 15.57
C SER A 2 46.79 -38.17 14.53
N ASN A 3 45.61 -38.36 13.94
CA ASN A 3 44.68 -37.31 13.50
C ASN A 3 44.97 -36.50 12.22
N LEU A 4 45.43 -37.12 11.13
CA LEU A 4 45.56 -36.44 9.82
C LEU A 4 44.40 -36.64 8.83
N TRP A 5 43.39 -37.47 9.14
CA TRP A 5 42.34 -37.83 8.17
C TRP A 5 41.03 -37.05 8.28
N HIS A 6 40.74 -36.37 9.40
CA HIS A 6 39.45 -35.69 9.59
C HIS A 6 39.35 -34.29 8.96
N THR A 7 40.48 -33.65 8.61
CA THR A 7 40.50 -32.25 8.14
C THR A 7 40.10 -32.07 6.68
N ALA A 8 40.30 -33.10 5.84
CA ALA A 8 39.97 -33.04 4.42
C ALA A 8 38.45 -33.10 4.15
N HIS A 9 37.71 -33.83 4.99
CA HIS A 9 36.27 -34.05 4.77
C HIS A 9 35.43 -32.81 5.13
N SER A 10 35.82 -32.11 6.19
CA SER A 10 35.19 -30.86 6.67
C SER A 10 35.20 -29.74 5.62
N ARG A 11 36.27 -29.64 4.83
CA ARG A 11 36.47 -28.56 3.86
C ARG A 11 35.53 -28.67 2.66
N LYS A 12 35.21 -29.90 2.21
CA LYS A 12 34.26 -30.15 1.11
C LYS A 12 32.80 -29.89 1.52
N VAL A 13 32.44 -30.26 2.75
CA VAL A 13 31.07 -30.04 3.30
C VAL A 13 30.80 -28.54 3.50
N ARG A 14 31.80 -27.78 3.97
CA ARG A 14 31.70 -26.30 4.09
C ARG A 14 31.55 -25.60 2.74
N TRP A 15 32.23 -26.10 1.69
CA TRP A 15 32.17 -25.48 0.37
C TRP A 15 30.84 -25.77 -0.33
N ALA A 16 30.33 -27.01 -0.21
CA ALA A 16 29.02 -27.39 -0.72
C ALA A 16 27.88 -26.59 -0.05
N GLY A 17 27.95 -26.38 1.27
CA GLY A 17 26.98 -25.56 1.99
C GLY A 17 26.97 -24.09 1.52
N LEU A 18 28.15 -23.51 1.27
CA LEU A 18 28.27 -22.13 0.78
C LEU A 18 27.70 -21.98 -0.64
N SER A 19 27.94 -22.97 -1.52
CA SER A 19 27.42 -22.97 -2.88
C SER A 19 25.90 -23.11 -2.93
N VAL A 20 25.31 -23.96 -2.08
CA VAL A 20 23.85 -24.11 -1.98
C VAL A 20 23.20 -22.82 -1.46
N LEU A 21 23.80 -22.17 -0.47
CA LEU A 21 23.32 -20.88 0.06
C LEU A 21 23.35 -19.78 -1.02
N CYS A 22 24.42 -19.70 -1.82
CA CYS A 22 24.52 -18.74 -2.93
C CYS A 22 23.46 -18.96 -4.03
N LEU A 23 23.15 -20.22 -4.36
CA LEU A 23 22.13 -20.53 -5.37
C LEU A 23 20.71 -20.19 -4.89
N LEU A 24 20.42 -20.39 -3.60
CA LEU A 24 19.13 -20.00 -2.99
C LEU A 24 18.94 -18.47 -2.98
N SER A 25 20.00 -17.69 -2.73
CA SER A 25 19.92 -16.22 -2.82
C SER A 25 19.68 -15.70 -4.24
N ALA A 26 20.14 -16.41 -5.28
CA ALA A 26 19.91 -16.00 -6.67
C ALA A 26 18.47 -16.27 -7.15
N ALA A 27 17.81 -17.32 -6.61
CA ALA A 27 16.43 -17.64 -6.93
C ALA A 27 15.41 -16.64 -6.34
N GLY A 28 15.79 -15.87 -5.31
CA GLY A 28 14.95 -14.83 -4.71
C GLY A 28 14.88 -13.52 -5.51
N CYS A 29 15.76 -13.31 -6.49
CA CYS A 29 15.77 -12.10 -7.33
C CYS A 29 14.95 -12.23 -8.62
N ALA A 30 14.38 -13.40 -8.90
CA ALA A 30 13.49 -13.62 -10.03
C ALA A 30 12.02 -13.52 -9.59
N GLN A 31 11.67 -12.45 -8.87
CA GLN A 31 10.28 -12.02 -8.91
C GLN A 31 10.07 -11.41 -10.30
N PRO A 32 9.06 -11.84 -11.07
CA PRO A 32 8.66 -11.09 -12.25
C PRO A 32 8.22 -9.73 -11.74
N VAL A 33 9.12 -8.75 -11.85
CA VAL A 33 8.72 -7.36 -11.85
C VAL A 33 7.76 -7.28 -13.03
N GLU A 34 6.49 -7.03 -12.76
CA GLU A 34 5.59 -6.50 -13.79
C GLU A 34 6.23 -5.20 -14.25
N THR A 35 7.10 -5.32 -15.26
CA THR A 35 7.69 -4.18 -15.92
C THR A 35 6.54 -3.54 -16.66
N ILE A 36 6.01 -2.45 -16.09
CA ILE A 36 5.13 -1.53 -16.80
C ILE A 36 5.79 -1.29 -18.15
N GLU A 37 5.12 -1.71 -19.22
CA GLU A 37 5.63 -1.61 -20.59
C GLU A 37 5.72 -0.13 -20.97
N MET A 38 6.85 0.52 -20.66
CA MET A 38 7.10 1.95 -20.90
C MET A 38 7.12 2.33 -22.39
N THR A 39 6.97 1.37 -23.31
CA THR A 39 7.01 1.60 -24.77
C THR A 39 5.67 1.95 -25.38
N SER A 40 4.57 1.86 -24.63
CA SER A 40 3.22 2.22 -25.08
C SER A 40 2.63 3.29 -24.14
N PHE A 41 2.67 4.55 -24.56
CA PHE A 41 1.95 5.62 -23.87
C PHE A 41 0.47 5.48 -24.22
N ASP A 42 -0.27 4.66 -23.48
CA ASP A 42 -1.73 4.60 -23.53
C ASP A 42 -2.30 5.49 -22.42
N PRO A 43 -2.78 6.71 -22.74
CA PRO A 43 -3.31 7.63 -21.74
C PRO A 43 -4.48 7.03 -20.95
N SER A 44 -5.20 6.06 -21.51
CA SER A 44 -6.34 5.44 -20.82
C SER A 44 -5.91 4.53 -19.67
N GLN A 45 -4.78 3.83 -19.81
CA GLN A 45 -4.20 3.01 -18.74
C GLN A 45 -3.67 3.90 -17.60
N ASP A 46 -3.01 5.00 -17.94
CA ASP A 46 -2.56 5.98 -16.95
C ASP A 46 -3.73 6.58 -16.17
N GLN A 47 -4.82 6.96 -16.86
CA GLN A 47 -6.01 7.46 -16.16
C GLN A 47 -6.66 6.40 -15.26
N ALA A 48 -6.73 5.14 -15.69
CA ALA A 48 -7.28 4.05 -14.86
C ALA A 48 -6.45 3.83 -13.59
N ALA A 49 -5.12 3.86 -13.69
CA ALA A 49 -4.22 3.78 -12.54
C ALA A 49 -4.40 4.97 -11.58
N ILE A 50 -4.52 6.19 -12.11
CA ILE A 50 -4.79 7.40 -11.32
C ILE A 50 -6.13 7.30 -10.58
N VAL A 51 -7.19 6.83 -11.25
CA VAL A 51 -8.50 6.60 -10.61
C VAL A 51 -8.39 5.59 -9.48
N GLY A 52 -7.66 4.49 -9.69
CA GLY A 52 -7.41 3.48 -8.67
C GLY A 52 -6.75 4.06 -7.43
N TYR A 53 -5.65 4.79 -7.62
CA TYR A 53 -4.90 5.44 -6.54
C TYR A 53 -5.78 6.36 -5.69
N TYR A 54 -6.56 7.25 -6.32
CA TYR A 54 -7.41 8.18 -5.58
C TYR A 54 -8.53 7.47 -4.82
N ARG A 55 -9.09 6.37 -5.36
CA ARG A 55 -10.11 5.58 -4.68
C ARG A 55 -9.57 4.84 -3.46
N GLU A 56 -8.41 4.22 -3.60
CA GLU A 56 -7.74 3.53 -2.48
C GLU A 56 -7.41 4.53 -1.36
N ALA A 57 -6.80 5.67 -1.72
CA ALA A 57 -6.51 6.72 -0.76
C ALA A 57 -7.79 7.28 -0.10
N ALA A 58 -8.90 7.42 -0.84
CA ALA A 58 -10.18 7.82 -0.26
C ALA A 58 -10.71 6.79 0.76
N MET A 59 -10.54 5.48 0.49
CA MET A 59 -10.94 4.42 1.43
C MET A 59 -10.13 4.48 2.72
N ASP A 60 -8.81 4.63 2.64
CA ASP A 60 -7.93 4.79 3.81
C ASP A 60 -8.36 5.97 4.69
N LEU A 61 -8.70 7.10 4.06
CA LEU A 61 -9.15 8.28 4.78
C LEU A 61 -10.52 8.07 5.45
N ARG A 62 -11.43 7.32 4.81
CA ARG A 62 -12.71 6.94 5.46
C ARG A 62 -12.51 6.07 6.68
N GLU A 63 -11.60 5.10 6.60
CA GLU A 63 -11.29 4.25 7.75
C GLU A 63 -10.74 5.08 8.91
N LYS A 64 -9.84 6.03 8.62
CA LYS A 64 -9.35 6.99 9.63
C LYS A 64 -10.48 7.84 10.20
N ALA A 65 -11.37 8.36 9.36
CA ALA A 65 -12.51 9.15 9.78
C ALA A 65 -13.42 8.37 10.75
N ALA A 66 -13.70 7.10 10.43
CA ALA A 66 -14.48 6.20 11.27
C ALA A 66 -13.77 5.92 12.61
N GLY A 67 -12.46 5.62 12.58
CA GLY A 67 -11.68 5.39 13.80
C GLY A 67 -11.68 6.59 14.76
N TYR A 68 -11.60 7.81 14.23
CA TYR A 68 -11.72 9.02 15.05
C TYR A 68 -13.15 9.31 15.53
N ALA A 69 -14.18 8.96 14.75
CA ALA A 69 -15.57 9.05 15.20
C ALA A 69 -15.82 8.12 16.41
N GLU A 70 -15.34 6.87 16.34
CA GLU A 70 -15.39 5.92 17.45
C GLU A 70 -14.59 6.40 18.67
N SER A 71 -13.42 6.99 18.43
CA SER A 71 -12.59 7.56 19.48
C SER A 71 -13.29 8.71 20.19
N ALA A 72 -13.99 9.58 19.46
CA ALA A 72 -14.76 10.68 20.04
C ALA A 72 -15.84 10.16 21.02
N VAL A 73 -16.56 9.09 20.66
CA VAL A 73 -17.55 8.45 21.54
C VAL A 73 -16.88 7.90 22.81
N ARG A 74 -15.73 7.24 22.65
CA ARG A 74 -14.96 6.69 23.78
C ARG A 74 -14.45 7.79 24.72
N TYR A 75 -13.94 8.89 24.16
CA TYR A 75 -13.45 10.03 24.93
C TYR A 75 -14.58 10.77 25.64
N GLU A 76 -15.74 10.88 25.02
CA GLU A 76 -16.91 11.49 25.65
C GLU A 76 -17.34 10.73 26.91
N HIS A 77 -17.30 9.40 26.85
CA HIS A 77 -17.57 8.55 28.02
C HIS A 77 -16.52 8.71 29.14
N LEU A 78 -15.25 8.87 28.79
CA LEU A 78 -14.15 8.91 29.77
C LEU A 78 -13.89 10.30 30.36
N PHE A 79 -14.06 11.35 29.56
CA PHE A 79 -13.61 12.70 29.88
C PHE A 79 -14.73 13.74 29.83
N GLY A 80 -15.94 13.33 29.43
CA GLY A 80 -17.08 14.21 29.23
C GLY A 80 -17.10 14.89 27.86
N PRO A 81 -18.26 15.41 27.43
CA PRO A 81 -18.48 15.93 26.08
C PRO A 81 -17.69 17.20 25.76
N GLU A 82 -17.36 18.01 26.76
CA GLU A 82 -16.64 19.28 26.61
C GLU A 82 -15.11 19.13 26.61
N SER A 83 -14.61 17.90 26.68
CA SER A 83 -13.16 17.65 26.69
C SER A 83 -12.53 17.98 25.34
N ASP A 84 -11.32 18.55 25.36
CA ASP A 84 -10.51 18.76 24.16
C ASP A 84 -10.23 17.46 23.39
N TRP A 85 -10.22 16.31 24.08
CA TRP A 85 -10.09 15.01 23.44
C TRP A 85 -11.28 14.69 22.53
N VAL A 86 -12.50 15.01 22.98
CA VAL A 86 -13.73 14.82 22.19
C VAL A 86 -13.75 15.78 21.02
N SER A 87 -13.49 17.06 21.27
CA SER A 87 -13.52 18.08 20.21
C SER A 87 -12.44 17.84 19.15
N GLY A 88 -11.24 17.41 19.56
CA GLY A 88 -10.15 17.02 18.67
C GLY A 88 -10.47 15.80 17.81
N ALA A 89 -10.99 14.73 18.43
CA ALA A 89 -11.36 13.51 17.70
C ALA A 89 -12.49 13.77 16.68
N ARG A 90 -13.51 14.57 17.04
CA ARG A 90 -14.59 14.96 16.11
C ARG A 90 -14.04 15.75 14.92
N LYS A 91 -13.15 16.72 15.14
CA LYS A 91 -12.52 17.51 14.08
C LYS A 91 -11.67 16.64 13.14
N LEU A 92 -10.90 15.70 13.68
CA LEU A 92 -10.10 14.78 12.86
C LEU A 92 -10.99 13.85 12.03
N SER A 93 -12.07 13.34 12.62
CA SER A 93 -13.06 12.55 11.89
C SER A 93 -13.64 13.32 10.71
N GLN A 94 -14.08 14.56 10.93
CA GLN A 94 -14.60 15.44 9.89
C GLN A 94 -13.55 15.73 8.80
N TYR A 95 -12.34 16.11 9.20
CA TYR A 95 -11.25 16.40 8.28
C TYR A 95 -10.96 15.24 7.33
N TYR A 96 -10.87 14.02 7.86
CA TYR A 96 -10.59 12.84 7.05
C TYR A 96 -11.78 12.45 6.16
N ALA A 97 -13.02 12.64 6.64
CA ALA A 97 -14.21 12.41 5.82
C ALA A 97 -14.30 13.37 4.63
N GLU A 98 -14.05 14.66 4.86
CA GLU A 98 -14.02 15.69 3.80
C GLU A 98 -12.88 15.44 2.82
N SER A 99 -11.71 15.06 3.33
CA SER A 99 -10.55 14.72 2.48
C SER A 99 -10.81 13.48 1.62
N ALA A 100 -11.47 12.45 2.17
CA ALA A 100 -11.88 11.28 1.40
C ALA A 100 -12.83 11.66 0.26
N GLN A 101 -13.83 12.52 0.53
CA GLN A 101 -14.77 12.99 -0.48
C GLN A 101 -14.07 13.76 -1.61
N GLU A 102 -13.07 14.57 -1.28
CA GLU A 102 -12.29 15.29 -2.30
C GLU A 102 -11.49 14.33 -3.19
N LEU A 103 -10.86 13.30 -2.62
CA LEU A 103 -10.15 12.29 -3.40
C LEU A 103 -11.10 11.51 -4.32
N GLU A 104 -12.32 11.22 -3.87
CA GLU A 104 -13.33 10.62 -4.75
C GLU A 104 -13.74 11.53 -5.90
N ARG A 105 -13.94 12.82 -5.61
CA ARG A 105 -14.25 13.80 -6.64
C ARG A 105 -13.13 13.87 -7.69
N LEU A 106 -11.87 13.76 -7.27
CA LEU A 106 -10.73 13.66 -8.18
C LEU A 106 -10.76 12.35 -8.98
N ALA A 107 -11.00 11.20 -8.32
CA ALA A 107 -11.14 9.93 -9.01
C ALA A 107 -12.26 9.96 -10.07
N GLU A 108 -13.40 10.56 -9.78
CA GLU A 108 -14.49 10.73 -10.73
C GLU A 108 -14.12 11.65 -11.90
N ALA A 109 -13.38 12.73 -11.65
CA ALA A 109 -12.89 13.61 -12.71
C ALA A 109 -11.95 12.85 -13.66
N HIS A 110 -11.02 12.05 -13.14
CA HIS A 110 -10.12 11.23 -13.94
C HIS A 110 -10.85 10.09 -14.67
N ALA A 111 -11.86 9.49 -14.05
CA ALA A 111 -12.66 8.45 -14.70
C ALA A 111 -13.41 8.97 -15.94
N LYS A 112 -13.91 10.22 -15.88
CA LYS A 112 -14.55 10.88 -17.04
C LYS A 112 -13.56 11.12 -18.19
N VAL A 113 -12.30 11.44 -17.87
CA VAL A 113 -11.23 11.60 -18.87
C VAL A 113 -10.83 10.26 -19.49
N ALA A 114 -10.84 9.17 -18.71
CA ALA A 114 -10.55 7.82 -19.20
C ALA A 114 -11.62 7.26 -20.15
N GLN A 115 -12.88 7.72 -20.02
CA GLN A 115 -14.03 7.23 -20.80
C GLN A 115 -14.78 8.38 -21.51
N PRO A 116 -14.14 9.12 -22.42
CA PRO A 116 -14.74 10.29 -23.05
C PRO A 116 -15.93 9.93 -23.98
N ASP A 117 -15.94 8.72 -24.53
CA ASP A 117 -16.92 8.29 -25.54
C ASP A 117 -18.30 7.92 -24.97
N LEU A 118 -18.41 7.57 -23.68
CA LEU A 118 -19.70 7.33 -23.02
C LEU A 118 -20.46 8.62 -22.77
N GLN A 119 -19.76 9.75 -22.63
CA GLN A 119 -20.35 11.06 -22.37
C GLN A 119 -20.93 11.73 -23.63
N LYS A 120 -20.54 11.29 -24.83
CA LYS A 120 -21.09 11.77 -26.12
C LYS A 120 -22.34 11.01 -26.61
N ARG A 121 -22.71 9.90 -25.96
CA ARG A 121 -23.87 9.06 -26.34
C ARG A 121 -25.08 9.20 -25.41
N GLN A 122 -25.05 10.14 -24.47
CA GLN A 122 -26.19 10.57 -23.65
C GLN A 122 -26.57 12.01 -24.02
#